data_AF-A0A5P8VSG8-F1
#
_entry.id   AF-A0A5P8VSG8-F1
#
_cell.length_a   1.000
_cell.length_b   1.000
_cell.length_c   1.000
_cell.angle_alpha   90.00
_cell.angle_beta   90.00
_cell.angle_gamma   90.00
#
_symmetry.space_group_name_H-M   'P 1'
#
loop_
_entity.id
_entity.type
_entity.pdbx_description
1 polymer ?
#
loop_
_entity_poly.entity_id
_entity_poly.type
_entity_poly.pdbx_seq_one_letter_code
_entity_poly.pdbx_strand_id
1 'polypeptide(L)'
;MKPKKSEIVRSWAAQQSLMSLFTTTITQAEILYGIALLPAGKRREELSQAAQLMFSEDFARRVLPFDQAAAVAFANIASQRRHKGNPICQADAQIAAICYTHAATIATRNFSDFERCSISIINPWEVSSR
;
A
#
# COMPACT_ATOMS: atom_id res chain seq x y z
N MET A 1 16.77 -1.37 -5.25
CA MET A 1 16.06 -2.66 -5.01
C MET A 1 16.87 -3.77 -5.67
N LYS A 2 17.20 -4.87 -4.96
CA LYS A 2 17.97 -5.97 -5.57
C LYS A 2 17.13 -6.63 -6.70
N PRO A 3 17.66 -6.81 -7.93
CA PRO A 3 16.87 -7.18 -9.12
C PRO A 3 15.98 -8.43 -8.92
N LYS A 4 16.53 -9.50 -8.33
CA LYS A 4 15.81 -10.77 -8.10
C LYS A 4 14.57 -10.63 -7.21
N LYS A 5 14.55 -9.71 -6.25
CA LYS A 5 13.40 -9.51 -5.35
C LYS A 5 12.25 -8.74 -6.00
N SER A 6 12.53 -8.00 -7.08
CA SER A 6 11.50 -7.31 -7.85
C SER A 6 10.75 -8.26 -8.79
N GLU A 7 11.44 -9.29 -9.29
CA GLU A 7 10.87 -10.26 -10.23
C GLU A 7 9.79 -11.13 -9.59
N ILE A 8 10.02 -11.61 -8.36
CA ILE A 8 9.03 -12.40 -7.59
C ILE A 8 7.71 -11.62 -7.44
N VAL A 9 7.80 -10.35 -7.05
CA VAL A 9 6.62 -9.49 -6.85
C VAL A 9 5.92 -9.20 -8.19
N ARG A 10 6.69 -8.97 -9.26
CA ARG A 10 6.12 -8.77 -10.60
C ARG A 10 5.39 -10.02 -11.08
N SER A 11 5.95 -11.20 -10.89
CA SER A 11 5.31 -12.47 -11.22
C SER A 11 4.05 -12.70 -10.38
N TRP A 12 4.11 -12.44 -9.07
CA TRP A 12 2.95 -12.53 -8.19
C TRP A 12 1.82 -11.57 -8.62
N ALA A 13 2.17 -10.32 -8.94
CA ALA A 13 1.21 -9.31 -9.39
C ALA A 13 0.59 -9.67 -10.75
N ALA A 14 1.38 -10.22 -11.67
CA ALA A 14 0.91 -10.68 -12.98
C ALA A 14 -0.04 -11.88 -12.90
N GLN A 15 0.00 -12.66 -11.81
CA GLN A 15 -0.94 -13.75 -11.55
C GLN A 15 -2.27 -13.27 -10.96
N GLN A 16 -2.34 -12.02 -10.46
CA GLN A 16 -3.59 -11.46 -9.95
C GLN A 16 -4.46 -10.94 -11.12
N SER A 17 -5.77 -11.00 -10.95
CA SER A 17 -6.65 -10.26 -11.86
C SER A 17 -6.30 -8.78 -11.78
N LEU A 18 -6.15 -8.11 -12.92
CA LEU A 18 -5.86 -6.67 -12.96
C LEU A 18 -6.88 -5.88 -12.13
N MET A 19 -8.14 -6.31 -12.11
CA MET A 19 -9.23 -5.64 -11.38
C MET A 19 -9.28 -5.98 -9.88
N SER A 20 -8.47 -6.93 -9.39
CA SER A 20 -8.41 -7.28 -7.97
C SER A 20 -7.30 -6.58 -7.20
N LEU A 21 -6.43 -5.83 -7.88
CA LEU A 21 -5.38 -5.03 -7.25
C LEU A 21 -5.88 -3.61 -6.97
N PHE A 22 -5.57 -3.09 -5.80
CA PHE A 22 -5.92 -1.74 -5.39
C PHE A 22 -4.68 -1.10 -4.75
N THR A 23 -4.68 0.23 -4.71
CA THR A 23 -3.72 1.00 -3.90
C THR A 23 -4.48 1.98 -3.02
N THR A 24 -3.81 2.65 -2.10
CA THR A 24 -4.44 3.64 -1.21
C THR A 24 -3.98 5.05 -1.56
N THR A 25 -4.78 6.05 -1.19
CA THR A 25 -4.35 7.46 -1.29
C THR A 25 -3.10 7.74 -0.43
N ILE A 26 -2.85 6.94 0.62
CA ILE A 26 -1.64 7.05 1.45
C ILE A 26 -0.41 6.62 0.67
N THR A 27 -0.46 5.44 0.04
CA THR A 27 0.62 4.95 -0.84
C THR A 27 0.84 5.87 -2.04
N GLN A 28 -0.24 6.44 -2.60
CA GLN A 28 -0.14 7.46 -3.63
C GLN A 28 0.63 8.69 -3.13
N ALA A 29 0.30 9.21 -1.95
CA ALA A 29 0.99 10.36 -1.36
C ALA A 29 2.48 10.07 -1.13
N GLU A 30 2.84 8.89 -0.63
CA GLU A 30 4.24 8.48 -0.42
C GLU A 30 5.05 8.47 -1.73
N ILE A 31 4.47 7.92 -2.80
CA ILE A 31 5.10 7.87 -4.13
C ILE A 31 5.31 9.29 -4.66
N LEU A 32 4.26 10.12 -4.65
CA LEU A 32 4.33 11.49 -5.15
C LEU A 32 5.31 12.34 -4.34
N TYR A 33 5.33 12.17 -3.01
CA TYR A 33 6.29 12.85 -2.13
C TYR A 33 7.74 12.44 -2.44
N GLY A 34 8.01 11.14 -2.60
CA GLY A 34 9.34 10.64 -2.98
C GLY A 34 9.83 11.19 -4.32
N ILE A 35 8.93 11.35 -5.29
CA ILE A 35 9.24 11.98 -6.58
C ILE A 35 9.51 13.48 -6.42
N ALA A 36 8.70 14.19 -5.61
CA ALA A 36 8.85 15.62 -5.37
C ALA A 36 10.18 16.00 -4.70
N LEU A 37 10.75 15.10 -3.88
CA LEU A 37 12.06 15.27 -3.26
C LEU A 37 13.24 15.17 -4.23
N LEU A 38 13.04 14.67 -5.45
CA LEU A 38 14.11 14.58 -6.44
C LEU A 38 14.50 15.97 -6.98
N PRO A 39 15.79 16.21 -7.25
CA PRO A 39 16.22 17.38 -7.99
C PRO A 39 15.48 17.50 -9.33
N ALA A 40 15.28 18.73 -9.80
CA ALA A 40 14.72 18.97 -11.12
C ALA A 40 15.59 18.31 -12.20
N GLY A 41 14.94 17.72 -13.20
CA GLY A 41 15.58 17.08 -14.34
C GLY A 41 14.90 15.80 -14.79
N LYS A 42 15.48 15.20 -15.82
CA LYS A 42 14.92 14.06 -16.57
C LYS A 42 14.36 12.94 -15.69
N ARG A 43 15.10 12.51 -14.66
CA ARG A 43 14.67 11.42 -13.77
C ARG A 43 13.37 11.75 -13.02
N ARG A 44 13.22 12.99 -12.53
CA ARG A 44 12.01 13.42 -11.82
C ARG A 44 10.83 13.47 -12.78
N GLU A 45 11.04 14.00 -13.98
CA GLU A 45 10.00 14.10 -15.01
C GLU A 45 9.49 12.72 -15.45
N GLU A 46 10.40 11.79 -15.74
CA GLU A 46 10.07 10.42 -16.14
C GLU A 46 9.28 9.70 -15.05
N LEU A 47 9.70 9.80 -13.78
CA LEU A 47 8.98 9.17 -12.67
C LEU A 47 7.63 9.84 -12.41
N SER A 48 7.53 11.16 -12.58
CA SER A 48 6.26 11.89 -12.42
C SER A 48 5.25 11.43 -13.47
N GLN A 49 5.67 11.33 -14.73
CA GLN A 49 4.81 10.85 -15.82
C GLN A 49 4.39 9.39 -15.60
N ALA A 50 5.34 8.52 -15.22
CA ALA A 50 5.03 7.12 -14.92
C ALA A 50 4.02 6.98 -13.76
N ALA A 51 4.19 7.75 -12.68
CA ALA A 51 3.24 7.75 -11.57
C ALA A 51 1.86 8.27 -11.99
N GLN A 52 1.79 9.31 -12.81
CA GLN A 52 0.54 9.85 -13.31
C GLN A 52 -0.23 8.81 -14.13
N LEU A 53 0.43 8.14 -15.08
CA LEU A 53 -0.17 7.06 -15.87
C LEU A 53 -0.63 5.91 -14.98
N MET A 54 0.22 5.47 -14.06
CA MET A 54 -0.11 4.39 -13.12
C MET A 54 -1.38 4.71 -12.30
N PHE A 55 -1.57 5.93 -11.81
CA PHE A 55 -2.78 6.27 -11.03
C PHE A 55 -4.01 6.57 -11.88
N SER A 56 -3.84 7.19 -13.05
CA SER A 56 -4.96 7.62 -13.90
C SER A 56 -5.46 6.54 -14.84
N GLU A 57 -4.62 5.57 -15.21
CA GLU A 57 -4.93 4.49 -16.13
C GLU A 57 -4.92 3.15 -15.41
N ASP A 58 -3.76 2.70 -14.91
CA ASP A 58 -3.63 1.37 -14.30
C ASP A 58 -4.51 1.25 -13.07
N PHE A 59 -4.49 2.20 -12.13
CA PHE A 59 -5.31 2.19 -10.92
C PHE A 59 -6.55 3.10 -11.01
N ALA A 60 -7.03 3.40 -12.22
CA ALA A 60 -8.23 4.19 -12.40
C ALA A 60 -9.40 3.61 -11.58
N ARG A 61 -9.98 4.43 -10.69
CA ARG A 61 -11.05 4.03 -9.74
C ARG A 61 -10.67 2.93 -8.74
N ARG A 62 -9.38 2.60 -8.61
CA ARG A 62 -8.83 1.59 -7.69
C ARG A 62 -7.80 2.16 -6.71
N VAL A 63 -7.83 3.48 -6.53
CA VAL A 63 -7.15 4.18 -5.44
C VAL A 63 -8.17 4.40 -4.32
N LEU A 64 -8.05 3.63 -3.24
CA LEU A 64 -8.97 3.67 -2.11
C LEU A 64 -8.66 4.87 -1.20
N PRO A 65 -9.65 5.73 -0.88
CA PRO A 65 -9.44 6.93 -0.09
C PRO A 65 -9.37 6.65 1.41
N PHE A 66 -8.64 7.49 2.14
CA PHE A 66 -8.83 7.64 3.58
C PHE A 66 -10.06 8.51 3.86
N ASP A 67 -11.24 7.89 3.82
CA ASP A 67 -12.52 8.56 4.03
C ASP A 67 -12.99 8.54 5.50
N GLN A 68 -14.24 8.97 5.76
CA GLN A 68 -14.81 9.00 7.11
C GLN A 68 -14.88 7.62 7.76
N ALA A 69 -15.19 6.56 7.00
CA ALA A 69 -15.25 5.20 7.54
C ALA A 69 -13.84 4.73 7.91
N ALA A 70 -12.85 5.00 7.06
CA ALA A 70 -11.45 4.70 7.34
C ALA A 70 -10.94 5.50 8.55
N ALA A 71 -11.37 6.74 8.75
CA ALA A 71 -11.00 7.54 9.92
C ALA A 71 -11.49 6.93 11.24
N VAL A 72 -12.71 6.37 11.27
CA VAL A 72 -13.24 5.66 12.44
C VAL A 72 -12.46 4.37 12.69
N ALA A 73 -12.22 3.58 11.64
CA ALA A 73 -11.43 2.35 11.74
C ALA A 73 -10.00 2.62 12.23
N PHE A 74 -9.37 3.71 11.76
CA PHE A 74 -8.05 4.16 12.19
C PHE A 74 -8.00 4.40 13.70
N ALA A 75 -8.96 5.16 14.24
CA ALA A 75 -8.99 5.46 15.67
C ALA A 75 -9.05 4.19 16.52
N ASN A 76 -9.85 3.21 16.09
CA ASN A 76 -9.97 1.91 16.75
C ASN A 76 -8.67 1.10 16.65
N ILE A 77 -8.09 0.94 15.46
CA ILE A 77 -6.88 0.16 15.23
C ILE A 77 -5.69 0.77 16.01
N ALA A 78 -5.46 2.07 15.85
CA ALA A 78 -4.31 2.76 16.46
C ALA A 78 -4.39 2.78 17.99
N SER A 79 -5.57 3.03 18.57
CA SER A 79 -5.76 3.02 20.03
C SER A 79 -5.56 1.62 20.62
N GLN A 80 -6.15 0.58 19.99
CA GLN A 80 -5.97 -0.80 20.45
C GLN A 80 -4.51 -1.25 20.40
N ARG A 81 -3.79 -0.93 19.31
CA ARG A 81 -2.35 -1.19 19.15
C ARG A 81 -1.54 -0.50 20.26
N ARG A 82 -1.82 0.77 20.53
CA ARG A 82 -1.18 1.55 21.59
C ARG A 82 -1.42 0.96 22.98
N HIS A 83 -2.68 0.65 23.32
CA HIS A 83 -3.01 0.06 24.64
C HIS A 83 -2.37 -1.32 24.86
N LYS A 84 -2.12 -2.08 23.79
CA LYS A 84 -1.43 -3.37 23.84
C LYS A 84 0.11 -3.26 23.83
N GLY A 85 0.67 -2.05 23.94
CA GLY A 85 2.11 -1.82 23.99
C GLY A 85 2.84 -2.02 22.66
N ASN A 86 2.12 -2.07 21.54
CA ASN A 86 2.70 -2.22 20.21
C ASN A 86 2.13 -1.13 19.28
N PRO A 87 2.55 0.13 19.39
CA PRO A 87 2.03 1.19 18.54
C PRO A 87 2.30 0.90 17.06
N ILE A 88 1.46 1.46 16.18
CA ILE A 88 1.60 1.40 14.72
C ILE A 88 1.88 2.82 14.22
N CYS A 89 2.66 2.95 13.15
CA CYS A 89 2.90 4.28 12.58
C CYS A 89 1.60 4.83 11.96
N GLN A 90 1.51 6.15 11.84
CA GLN A 90 0.28 6.79 11.37
C GLN A 90 -0.09 6.36 9.94
N ALA A 91 0.87 6.32 9.02
CA ALA A 91 0.64 5.91 7.64
C ALA A 91 0.15 4.46 7.53
N ASP A 92 0.82 3.52 8.22
CA ASP A 92 0.40 2.12 8.25
C ASP A 92 -0.98 1.94 8.87
N ALA A 93 -1.29 2.69 9.93
CA ALA A 93 -2.63 2.65 10.53
C ALA A 93 -3.71 3.18 9.58
N GLN A 94 -3.40 4.20 8.77
CA GLN A 94 -4.34 4.69 7.74
C GLN A 94 -4.53 3.64 6.63
N ILE A 95 -3.45 3.01 6.16
CA ILE A 95 -3.52 1.92 5.17
C ILE A 95 -4.34 0.74 5.73
N ALA A 96 -4.05 0.32 6.96
CA ALA A 96 -4.77 -0.75 7.65
C ALA A 96 -6.27 -0.44 7.76
N ALA A 97 -6.62 0.79 8.11
CA ALA A 97 -7.99 1.23 8.25
C ALA A 97 -8.76 1.22 6.91
N ILE A 98 -8.14 1.72 5.83
CA ILE A 98 -8.71 1.65 4.48
C ILE A 98 -8.97 0.19 4.12
N CYS A 99 -7.96 -0.68 4.26
CA CYS A 99 -8.12 -2.09 3.93
C CYS A 99 -9.21 -2.77 4.77
N TYR A 100 -9.30 -2.45 6.07
CA TYR A 100 -10.34 -2.96 6.95
C TYR A 100 -11.74 -2.60 6.45
N THR A 101 -11.97 -1.33 6.11
CA THR A 101 -13.30 -0.85 5.65
C THR A 101 -13.72 -1.43 4.30
N HIS A 102 -12.77 -1.77 3.44
CA HIS A 102 -13.02 -2.36 2.12
C HIS A 102 -12.95 -3.90 2.12
N ALA A 103 -12.78 -4.55 3.28
CA ALA A 103 -12.50 -5.98 3.38
C ALA A 103 -11.34 -6.44 2.46
N ALA A 104 -10.36 -5.56 2.25
CA ALA A 104 -9.22 -5.79 1.38
C ALA A 104 -8.06 -6.47 2.15
N THR A 105 -7.22 -7.18 1.40
CA THR A 105 -6.01 -7.82 1.92
C THR A 105 -4.79 -6.94 1.62
N ILE A 106 -3.93 -6.71 2.62
CA ILE A 106 -2.69 -5.97 2.42
C ILE A 106 -1.64 -6.89 1.80
N ALA A 107 -1.05 -6.48 0.67
CA ALA A 107 0.14 -7.09 0.10
C ALA A 107 1.38 -6.32 0.59
N THR A 108 2.14 -6.86 1.55
CA THR A 108 3.33 -6.18 2.10
C THR A 108 4.40 -7.18 2.51
N ARG A 109 5.66 -6.74 2.46
CA ARG A 109 6.78 -7.49 3.04
C ARG A 109 6.85 -7.32 4.57
N ASN A 110 6.27 -6.26 5.11
CA ASN A 110 6.39 -5.89 6.52
C ASN A 110 5.20 -6.47 7.31
N PHE A 111 5.11 -7.81 7.38
CA PHE A 111 3.99 -8.48 8.02
C PHE A 111 3.75 -8.01 9.47
N SER A 112 4.83 -7.85 10.24
CA SER A 112 4.82 -7.43 11.65
C SER A 112 4.13 -6.10 11.91
N ASP A 113 4.18 -5.18 10.95
CA ASP A 113 3.67 -3.82 11.12
C ASP A 113 2.13 -3.83 11.16
N PHE A 114 1.53 -4.79 10.46
CA PHE A 114 0.07 -4.94 10.33
C PHE A 114 -0.51 -6.05 11.20
N GLU A 115 0.34 -6.79 11.93
CA GLU A 115 -0.13 -7.78 12.89
C GLU A 115 -1.15 -7.17 13.87
N ARG A 116 -2.23 -7.92 14.11
CA ARG A 116 -3.31 -7.57 15.05
C ARG A 116 -4.13 -6.35 14.62
N CYS A 117 -4.12 -5.98 13.35
CA CYS A 117 -5.02 -4.97 12.79
C CYS A 117 -6.37 -5.55 12.29
N SER A 118 -6.63 -6.84 12.54
CA SER A 118 -7.87 -7.55 12.10
C SER A 118 -8.09 -7.50 10.59
N ILE A 119 -7.00 -7.54 9.83
CA ILE A 119 -6.97 -7.53 8.36
C ILE A 119 -6.16 -8.71 7.85
N SER A 120 -6.52 -9.22 6.68
CA SER A 120 -5.72 -10.23 5.99
C SER A 120 -4.46 -9.58 5.41
N ILE A 121 -3.34 -10.30 5.48
CA ILE A 121 -2.05 -9.88 4.96
C ILE A 121 -1.49 -11.00 4.11
N ILE A 122 -0.96 -10.66 2.93
CA ILE A 122 -0.18 -11.55 2.07
C ILE A 122 1.23 -10.95 1.96
N ASN A 123 2.24 -11.81 2.02
CA ASN A 123 3.62 -11.44 1.70
C ASN A 123 3.97 -11.94 0.28
N PRO A 124 3.96 -11.08 -0.75
CA PRO A 124 4.26 -11.47 -2.14
C PRO A 124 5.63 -12.12 -2.34
N TRP A 125 6.58 -11.89 -1.43
CA TRP A 125 7.93 -12.45 -1.52
C TRP A 125 8.04 -13.89 -1.03
N GLU A 126 7.04 -14.37 -0.28
CA GLU A 126 6.98 -15.72 0.28
C GLU A 126 6.04 -16.64 -0.49
N VAL A 127 5.28 -16.10 -1.46
CA VAL A 127 4.41 -16.90 -2.32
C VAL A 127 5.29 -17.76 -3.20
N SER A 128 5.50 -19.00 -2.76
CA SER A 128 6.18 -20.03 -3.52
C SER A 128 5.36 -20.27 -4.78
N SER A 129 5.97 -20.09 -5.95
CA SER A 129 5.40 -20.55 -7.21
C SER A 129 5.01 -22.03 -7.05
N ARG A 130 3.71 -22.30 -6.97
CA ARG A 130 3.19 -23.66 -7.13
C ARG A 130 3.30 -24.07 -8.59
#